data_AF-A0A4Q5Y4R0-F1
#
_entry.id   AF-A0A4Q5Y4R0-F1
#
_cell.length_a   1.000
_cell.length_b   1.000
_cell.length_c   1.000
_cell.angle_alpha   90.00
_cell.angle_beta   90.00
_cell.angle_gamma   90.00
#
_symmetry.space_group_name_H-M   'P 1'
#
loop_
_entity.id
_entity.type
_entity.pdbx_description
1 polymer ?
#
loop_
_entity_poly.entity_id
_entity_poly.type
_entity_poly.pdbx_seq_one_letter_code
_entity_poly.pdbx_strand_id
1 'polypeptide(L)'
;WGGFKDKTPYRLAGDFAVESGLTLSPGVTIEGARDVVMMINSKGFLIAKGTATEKVTFTGADRTSPSWRGLMIYSNNSRNVIENAEISNGGSLVMVSGKKANLALYGGNLSIKNTTIANGGGYGIFVNYGSKLNADASTVNTFKANAQDNVLLEK
;
A
#
# COMPACT_ATOMS: atom_id res chain seq x y z
N TRP A 1 6.52 -0.51 -15.35
CA TRP A 1 5.88 0.67 -15.92
C TRP A 1 6.61 1.91 -15.40
N GLY A 2 6.95 2.83 -16.29
CA GLY A 2 8.12 3.71 -16.14
C GLY A 2 7.91 5.14 -15.66
N GLY A 3 6.68 5.61 -15.44
CA GLY A 3 6.46 7.05 -15.24
C GLY A 3 5.90 7.75 -16.48
N PHE A 4 5.05 8.76 -16.29
CA PHE A 4 5.05 9.88 -17.23
C PHE A 4 6.30 10.74 -16.91
N LYS A 5 6.94 11.30 -17.93
CA LYS A 5 8.19 12.08 -17.76
C LYS A 5 8.00 13.31 -16.87
N ASP A 6 6.81 13.89 -16.90
CA ASP A 6 6.41 15.05 -16.11
C ASP A 6 5.96 14.70 -14.68
N LYS A 7 6.05 13.42 -14.28
CA LYS A 7 5.60 12.89 -12.99
C LYS A 7 4.10 13.06 -12.74
N THR A 8 3.29 13.22 -13.80
CA THR A 8 1.83 13.22 -13.70
C THR A 8 1.34 11.93 -13.00
N PRO A 9 0.47 12.03 -11.98
CA PRO A 9 -0.05 10.86 -11.28
C PRO A 9 -0.94 9.96 -12.13
N TYR A 10 -0.96 8.68 -11.80
CA TYR A 10 -1.92 7.70 -12.31
C TYR A 10 -3.11 7.65 -11.38
N ARG A 11 -4.26 8.12 -11.84
CA ARG A 11 -5.49 8.08 -11.04
C ARG A 11 -6.29 6.81 -11.34
N LEU A 12 -6.49 6.02 -10.30
CA LEU A 12 -7.42 4.89 -10.29
C LEU A 12 -8.84 5.45 -10.08
N ALA A 13 -9.64 5.48 -11.14
CA ALA A 13 -11.03 5.94 -11.09
C ALA A 13 -12.00 4.88 -10.54
N GLY A 14 -11.54 3.63 -10.44
CA GLY A 14 -12.26 2.49 -9.88
C GLY A 14 -11.26 1.47 -9.37
N ASP A 15 -11.78 0.41 -8.76
CA ASP A 15 -10.97 -0.67 -8.20
C ASP A 15 -10.01 -1.24 -9.25
N PHE A 16 -8.77 -1.47 -8.83
CA PHE A 16 -7.70 -1.89 -9.73
C PHE A 16 -7.08 -3.20 -9.25
N ALA A 17 -7.25 -4.25 -10.04
CA ALA A 17 -6.72 -5.58 -9.76
C ALA A 17 -5.46 -5.88 -10.59
N VAL A 18 -4.37 -6.23 -9.92
CA VAL A 18 -3.15 -6.77 -10.53
C VAL A 18 -3.24 -8.29 -10.54
N GLU A 19 -3.45 -8.88 -11.72
CA GLU A 19 -3.64 -10.32 -11.90
C GLU A 19 -2.36 -11.12 -12.21
N SER A 20 -1.28 -10.44 -12.63
CA SER A 20 -0.03 -11.11 -13.03
C SER A 20 1.21 -10.49 -12.42
N GLY A 21 1.48 -9.21 -12.69
CA GLY A 21 2.64 -8.52 -12.16
C GLY A 21 2.63 -7.05 -12.51
N LEU A 22 2.89 -6.21 -11.52
CA LEU A 22 3.06 -4.77 -11.68
C LEU A 22 4.39 -4.34 -11.09
N THR A 23 5.28 -3.85 -11.94
CA THR A 23 6.51 -3.19 -11.50
C THR A 23 6.37 -1.69 -11.69
N LEU A 24 6.58 -0.91 -10.64
CA LEU A 24 6.57 0.55 -10.67
C LEU A 24 8.01 1.07 -10.55
N SER A 25 8.41 1.91 -11.50
CA SER A 25 9.70 2.59 -11.47
C SER A 25 9.74 3.67 -10.37
N PRO A 26 10.93 4.12 -9.93
CA PRO A 26 11.08 5.25 -9.01
C PRO A 26 10.31 6.50 -9.48
N GLY A 27 9.77 7.27 -8.53
CA GLY A 27 9.04 8.51 -8.79
C GLY A 27 7.59 8.34 -9.29
N VAL A 28 7.13 7.10 -9.50
CA VAL A 28 5.73 6.83 -9.88
C VAL A 28 4.78 7.20 -8.75
N THR A 29 3.71 7.93 -9.09
CA THR A 29 2.60 8.23 -8.17
C THR A 29 1.32 7.54 -8.65
N ILE A 30 0.71 6.74 -7.78
CA ILE A 30 -0.62 6.17 -7.93
C ILE A 30 -1.58 6.88 -6.96
N GLU A 31 -2.70 7.37 -7.47
CA GLU A 31 -3.76 8.01 -6.69
C GLU A 31 -5.05 7.21 -6.77
N GLY A 32 -5.61 6.81 -5.63
CA GLY A 32 -6.96 6.25 -5.56
C GLY A 32 -8.01 7.36 -5.52
N ALA A 33 -9.05 7.26 -6.35
CA ALA A 33 -10.28 8.03 -6.12
C ALA A 33 -10.97 7.58 -4.82
N ARG A 34 -12.05 8.28 -4.45
CA ARG A 34 -12.80 7.98 -3.23
C ARG A 34 -13.20 6.51 -3.17
N ASP A 35 -12.91 5.88 -2.03
CA ASP A 35 -13.25 4.48 -1.70
C ASP A 35 -12.66 3.40 -2.61
N VAL A 36 -11.81 3.78 -3.58
CA VAL A 36 -11.14 2.85 -4.50
C VAL A 36 -10.09 2.03 -3.76
N VAL A 37 -10.01 0.74 -4.09
CA VAL A 37 -8.94 -0.16 -3.63
C VAL A 37 -8.04 -0.58 -4.77
N MET A 38 -6.74 -0.69 -4.47
CA MET A 38 -5.79 -1.39 -5.32
C MET A 38 -5.55 -2.78 -4.75
N MET A 39 -5.74 -3.82 -5.55
CA MET A 39 -5.64 -5.22 -5.14
C MET A 39 -4.52 -5.93 -5.90
N ILE A 40 -3.63 -6.59 -5.17
CA ILE A 40 -2.67 -7.53 -5.73
C ILE A 40 -3.24 -8.93 -5.52
N ASN A 41 -3.94 -9.42 -6.55
CA ASN A 41 -4.67 -10.69 -6.51
C ASN A 41 -3.72 -11.89 -6.44
N SER A 42 -4.24 -13.06 -6.09
CA SER A 42 -3.45 -14.25 -5.73
C SER A 42 -2.39 -14.68 -6.75
N LYS A 43 -2.64 -14.46 -8.05
CA LYS A 43 -1.70 -14.75 -9.14
C LYS A 43 -0.73 -13.60 -9.45
N GLY A 44 -1.05 -12.40 -8.98
CA GLY A 44 -0.31 -11.17 -9.21
C GLY A 44 0.92 -11.01 -8.31
N PHE A 45 1.69 -9.95 -8.56
CA PHE A 45 2.67 -9.43 -7.62
C PHE A 45 2.92 -7.93 -7.83
N LEU A 46 3.44 -7.25 -6.81
CA LEU A 46 3.82 -5.84 -6.87
C LEU A 46 5.30 -5.65 -6.56
N ILE A 47 6.03 -5.01 -7.47
CA ILE A 47 7.39 -4.52 -7.24
C ILE A 47 7.34 -2.99 -7.30
N ALA A 48 7.39 -2.33 -6.15
CA ALA A 48 7.44 -0.87 -6.04
C ALA A 48 8.73 -0.48 -5.31
N LYS A 49 9.81 -0.28 -6.07
CA LYS A 49 11.13 0.05 -5.53
C LYS A 49 11.54 1.44 -5.97
N GLY A 50 11.28 2.42 -5.12
CA GLY A 50 11.77 3.79 -5.30
C GLY A 50 13.24 3.93 -4.91
N THR A 51 13.70 5.17 -4.90
CA THR A 51 15.00 5.56 -4.32
C THR A 51 14.77 6.54 -3.16
N ALA A 52 15.84 6.87 -2.42
CA ALA A 52 15.75 7.85 -1.34
C ALA A 52 15.23 9.22 -1.81
N THR A 53 15.51 9.59 -3.07
CA THR A 53 15.12 10.87 -3.68
C THR A 53 13.90 10.76 -4.62
N GLU A 54 13.58 9.57 -5.10
CA GLU A 54 12.46 9.31 -6.02
C GLU A 54 11.61 8.15 -5.50
N LYS A 55 10.84 8.43 -4.46
CA LYS A 55 9.93 7.45 -3.87
C LYS A 55 8.81 7.08 -4.83
N VAL A 56 8.31 5.85 -4.69
CA VAL A 56 6.99 5.47 -5.26
C VAL A 56 5.91 5.92 -4.28
N THR A 57 4.85 6.55 -4.76
CA THR A 57 3.77 7.07 -3.91
C THR A 57 2.45 6.37 -4.22
N PHE A 58 1.77 5.90 -3.18
CA PHE A 58 0.39 5.44 -3.19
C PHE A 58 -0.42 6.32 -2.26
N THR A 59 -1.41 7.07 -2.78
CA THR A 59 -2.17 7.99 -1.94
C THR A 59 -3.61 8.18 -2.41
N GLY A 60 -4.43 8.85 -1.59
CA GLY A 60 -5.77 9.27 -1.97
C GLY A 60 -5.71 10.54 -2.80
N ALA A 61 -6.53 10.64 -3.84
CA ALA A 61 -6.58 11.79 -4.73
C ALA A 61 -6.85 13.12 -3.99
N ASP A 62 -7.61 13.09 -2.89
CA ASP A 62 -7.95 14.28 -2.10
C ASP A 62 -6.76 14.79 -1.26
N ARG A 63 -5.74 13.94 -1.02
CA ARG A 63 -4.47 14.20 -0.29
C ARG A 63 -4.56 14.83 1.11
N THR A 64 -5.77 15.07 1.61
CA THR A 64 -6.05 15.83 2.84
C THR A 64 -6.79 15.00 3.88
N SER A 65 -7.30 13.83 3.50
CA SER A 65 -8.04 12.93 4.38
C SER A 65 -7.94 11.47 3.90
N PRO A 66 -8.22 10.50 4.79
CA PRO A 66 -8.43 9.09 4.46
C PRO A 66 -9.56 8.89 3.43
N SER A 67 -9.25 9.00 2.14
CA SER A 67 -10.25 9.19 1.08
C SER A 67 -10.40 7.96 0.18
N TRP A 68 -9.34 7.17 0.00
CA TRP A 68 -9.36 5.91 -0.75
C TRP A 68 -9.31 4.74 0.23
N ARG A 69 -9.65 3.53 -0.26
CA ARG A 69 -9.73 2.37 0.62
C ARG A 69 -8.36 1.84 1.02
N GLY A 70 -7.36 1.91 0.13
CA GLY A 70 -5.97 1.53 0.41
C GLY A 70 -5.44 0.45 -0.53
N LEU A 71 -4.32 -0.16 -0.13
CA LEU A 71 -3.66 -1.25 -0.84
C LEU A 71 -3.94 -2.59 -0.17
N MET A 72 -4.34 -3.58 -0.95
CA MET A 72 -4.70 -4.91 -0.46
C MET A 72 -3.86 -5.98 -1.15
N ILE A 73 -3.14 -6.78 -0.36
CA ILE A 73 -2.28 -7.85 -0.87
C ILE A 73 -2.89 -9.21 -0.51
N TYR A 74 -3.42 -9.88 -1.53
CA TYR A 74 -3.85 -11.28 -1.45
C TYR A 74 -2.75 -12.25 -1.90
N SER A 75 -1.85 -11.78 -2.76
CA SER A 75 -0.76 -12.58 -3.31
C SER A 75 0.25 -13.01 -2.26
N ASN A 76 0.58 -14.30 -2.22
CA ASN A 76 1.68 -14.85 -1.42
C ASN A 76 3.02 -14.90 -2.18
N ASN A 77 3.07 -14.30 -3.38
CA ASN A 77 4.26 -14.29 -4.22
C ASN A 77 5.42 -13.56 -3.53
N SER A 78 6.59 -14.19 -3.47
CA SER A 78 7.77 -13.63 -2.81
C SER A 78 8.32 -12.36 -3.48
N ARG A 79 7.86 -12.05 -4.70
CA ARG A 79 8.20 -10.81 -5.41
C ARG A 79 7.45 -9.58 -4.92
N ASN A 80 6.48 -9.73 -4.02
CA ASN A 80 5.81 -8.58 -3.41
C ASN A 80 6.79 -7.78 -2.56
N VAL A 81 7.19 -6.61 -3.06
CA VAL A 81 8.15 -5.72 -2.41
C VAL A 81 7.73 -4.27 -2.57
N ILE A 82 7.77 -3.55 -1.46
CA ILE A 82 7.63 -2.10 -1.39
C ILE A 82 8.86 -1.55 -0.68
N GLU A 83 9.65 -0.74 -1.38
CA GLU A 83 10.87 -0.17 -0.83
C GLU A 83 11.03 1.28 -1.27
N ASN A 84 11.44 2.16 -0.33
CA ASN A 84 11.55 3.60 -0.58
C ASN A 84 10.25 4.17 -1.16
N ALA A 85 9.15 3.96 -0.46
CA ALA A 85 7.83 4.40 -0.89
C ALA A 85 7.16 5.32 0.13
N GLU A 86 6.01 5.84 -0.27
CA GLU A 86 5.02 6.47 0.62
C GLU A 86 3.66 5.84 0.37
N ILE A 87 2.97 5.45 1.44
CA ILE A 87 1.58 4.99 1.42
C ILE A 87 0.81 5.90 2.37
N SER A 88 -0.16 6.65 1.85
CA SER A 88 -0.87 7.62 2.68
C SER A 88 -2.35 7.78 2.35
N ASN A 89 -3.10 8.37 3.28
CA ASN A 89 -4.48 8.78 3.08
C ASN A 89 -5.45 7.63 2.74
N GLY A 90 -5.09 6.39 3.04
CA GLY A 90 -5.92 5.19 2.86
C GLY A 90 -6.81 4.90 4.07
N GLY A 91 -7.68 3.89 3.96
CA GLY A 91 -8.59 3.49 5.03
C GLY A 91 -9.85 4.35 5.14
N SER A 92 -10.44 4.77 4.02
CA SER A 92 -11.76 5.43 4.01
C SER A 92 -12.86 4.49 4.54
N LEU A 93 -12.82 3.22 4.12
CA LEU A 93 -13.75 2.15 4.47
C LEU A 93 -13.02 0.93 5.05
N VAL A 94 -13.79 0.01 5.63
CA VAL A 94 -13.26 -1.30 6.04
C VAL A 94 -12.66 -1.99 4.81
N MET A 95 -11.42 -2.42 4.94
CA MET A 95 -10.69 -3.12 3.90
C MET A 95 -10.92 -4.63 4.01
N VAL A 96 -10.67 -5.22 5.19
CA VAL A 96 -10.87 -6.67 5.44
C VAL A 96 -10.97 -6.94 6.95
N SER A 97 -11.68 -7.99 7.36
CA SER A 97 -11.84 -8.42 8.77
C SER A 97 -12.32 -7.32 9.72
N GLY A 98 -13.18 -6.42 9.23
CA GLY A 98 -13.68 -5.29 10.02
C GLY A 98 -12.63 -4.20 10.28
N LYS A 99 -11.45 -4.27 9.66
CA LYS A 99 -10.35 -3.31 9.87
C LYS A 99 -10.23 -2.34 8.70
N LYS A 100 -9.96 -1.07 9.02
CA LYS A 100 -9.49 -0.06 8.06
C LYS A 100 -7.96 -0.01 8.13
N ALA A 101 -7.28 0.20 7.01
CA ALA A 101 -5.83 0.42 7.01
C ALA A 101 -5.36 1.17 5.75
N ASN A 102 -4.14 1.70 5.76
CA ASN A 102 -3.45 2.13 4.54
C ASN A 102 -3.11 0.92 3.64
N LEU A 103 -2.67 -0.17 4.27
CA LEU A 103 -2.25 -1.40 3.63
C LEU A 103 -2.76 -2.61 4.42
N ALA A 104 -3.38 -3.59 3.76
CA ALA A 104 -3.75 -4.86 4.37
C ALA A 104 -3.19 -6.07 3.62
N LEU A 105 -2.88 -7.12 4.38
CA LEU A 105 -2.52 -8.44 3.87
C LEU A 105 -3.59 -9.45 4.30
N TYR A 106 -4.05 -10.27 3.36
CA TYR A 106 -5.01 -11.35 3.60
C TYR A 106 -4.58 -12.60 2.82
N GLY A 107 -3.89 -13.52 3.50
CA GLY A 107 -3.20 -14.66 2.87
C GLY A 107 -1.97 -14.24 2.03
N GLY A 108 -1.62 -12.96 2.06
CA GLY A 108 -0.58 -12.37 1.23
C GLY A 108 0.78 -12.29 1.93
N ASN A 109 1.85 -12.18 1.12
CA ASN A 109 3.21 -11.97 1.59
C ASN A 109 3.70 -10.60 1.10
N LEU A 110 4.42 -9.87 1.95
CA LEU A 110 5.05 -8.60 1.58
C LEU A 110 6.38 -8.39 2.31
N SER A 111 7.38 -7.92 1.58
CA SER A 111 8.53 -7.24 2.16
C SER A 111 8.37 -5.73 1.99
N ILE A 112 8.39 -4.99 3.10
CA ILE A 112 8.27 -3.53 3.12
C ILE A 112 9.38 -2.88 3.94
N LYS A 113 10.15 -1.97 3.31
CA LYS A 113 11.29 -1.28 3.94
C LYS A 113 11.42 0.17 3.50
N ASN A 114 12.02 1.01 4.33
CA ASN A 114 12.32 2.42 4.04
C ASN A 114 11.09 3.21 3.54
N THR A 115 9.91 2.82 3.98
CA THR A 115 8.63 3.35 3.50
C THR A 115 7.97 4.18 4.59
N THR A 116 7.29 5.24 4.19
CA THR A 116 6.45 6.03 5.09
C THR A 116 5.00 5.60 4.95
N ILE A 117 4.34 5.25 6.05
CA ILE A 117 2.92 4.89 6.09
C ILE A 117 2.20 5.90 6.98
N ALA A 118 1.34 6.75 6.39
CA ALA A 118 0.82 7.90 7.11
C ALA A 118 -0.64 8.27 6.82
N ASN A 119 -1.22 9.10 7.70
CA ASN A 119 -2.53 9.72 7.50
C ASN A 119 -3.65 8.72 7.18
N GLY A 120 -3.58 7.52 7.73
CA GLY A 120 -4.57 6.46 7.49
C GLY A 120 -5.79 6.59 8.39
N GLY A 121 -6.97 6.26 7.88
CA GLY A 121 -8.23 6.19 8.64
C GLY A 121 -8.36 4.96 9.54
N GLY A 122 -7.29 4.18 9.69
CA GLY A 122 -7.22 2.97 10.50
C GLY A 122 -5.77 2.62 10.84
N TYR A 123 -5.40 1.35 10.78
CA TYR A 123 -4.02 0.90 11.00
C TYR A 123 -3.09 1.38 9.87
N GLY A 124 -1.80 1.52 10.17
CA GLY A 124 -0.80 1.67 9.10
C GLY A 124 -0.78 0.42 8.22
N ILE A 125 -0.50 -0.72 8.83
CA ILE A 125 -0.52 -2.03 8.17
C ILE A 125 -1.39 -2.98 8.99
N PHE A 126 -2.34 -3.65 8.34
CA PHE A 126 -3.09 -4.75 8.91
C PHE A 126 -2.64 -6.08 8.30
N VAL A 127 -2.26 -7.05 9.13
CA VAL A 127 -1.82 -8.37 8.70
C VAL A 127 -2.79 -9.40 9.27
N ASN A 128 -3.67 -9.93 8.42
CA ASN A 128 -4.60 -10.99 8.79
C ASN A 128 -3.89 -12.35 8.86
N TYR A 129 -4.51 -13.32 9.55
CA TYR A 129 -4.05 -14.69 9.68
C TYR A 129 -3.55 -15.30 8.36
N GLY A 130 -2.45 -16.05 8.43
CA GLY A 130 -1.83 -16.71 7.28
C GLY A 130 -1.03 -15.79 6.35
N SER A 131 -1.02 -14.48 6.60
CA SER A 131 -0.19 -13.51 5.86
C SER A 131 1.22 -13.43 6.44
N LYS A 132 2.19 -12.99 5.62
CA LYS A 132 3.58 -12.77 6.07
C LYS A 132 4.05 -11.35 5.78
N LEU A 133 4.58 -10.70 6.81
CA LEU A 133 5.27 -9.43 6.75
C LEU A 133 6.71 -9.62 7.25
N ASN A 134 7.68 -8.87 6.74
CA ASN A 134 9.04 -8.90 7.29
C ASN A 134 9.05 -8.47 8.77
N ALA A 135 9.80 -9.20 9.61
CA ALA A 135 9.78 -9.06 11.07
C ALA A 135 10.22 -7.67 11.57
N ASP A 136 11.06 -7.00 10.79
CA ASP A 136 11.58 -5.65 11.06
C ASP A 136 10.66 -4.54 10.54
N ALA A 137 9.49 -4.85 9.94
CA ALA A 137 8.64 -3.86 9.28
C ALA A 137 8.24 -2.68 10.18
N SER A 138 8.06 -2.88 11.49
CA SER A 138 7.71 -1.82 12.44
C SER A 138 8.87 -0.87 12.75
N THR A 139 10.13 -1.29 12.53
CA THR A 139 11.33 -0.51 12.88
C THR A 139 12.05 0.07 11.66
N VAL A 140 11.95 -0.59 10.50
CA VAL A 140 12.58 -0.13 9.24
C VAL A 140 11.68 0.79 8.41
N ASN A 141 10.45 1.04 8.86
CA ASN A 141 9.51 1.95 8.23
C ASN A 141 9.11 3.06 9.20
N THR A 142 8.64 4.17 8.65
CA THR A 142 8.17 5.33 9.42
C THR A 142 6.65 5.38 9.39
N PHE A 143 6.02 5.48 10.57
CA PHE A 143 4.57 5.58 10.69
C PHE A 143 4.19 6.90 11.34
N LYS A 144 3.16 7.58 10.80
CA LYS A 144 2.72 8.90 11.28
C LYS A 144 1.22 9.09 11.12
N ALA A 145 0.54 9.58 12.15
CA ALA A 145 -0.86 10.02 12.05
C ALA A 145 -1.84 8.98 11.43
N ASN A 146 -1.65 7.70 11.72
CA ASN A 146 -2.66 6.68 11.45
C ASN A 146 -3.66 6.69 12.61
N ALA A 147 -4.95 6.51 12.32
CA ALA A 147 -6.02 6.58 13.34
C ALA A 147 -5.98 5.43 14.35
N GLN A 148 -5.29 4.33 14.02
CA GLN A 148 -5.02 3.20 14.91
C GLN A 148 -3.51 2.89 14.93
N ASP A 149 -3.13 1.74 15.48
CA ASP A 149 -1.73 1.35 15.61
C ASP A 149 -0.98 1.27 14.28
N ASN A 150 0.34 1.37 14.35
CA ASN A 150 1.22 1.29 13.19
C ASN A 150 1.07 -0.04 12.44
N VAL A 151 1.06 -1.15 13.18
CA VAL A 151 0.93 -2.50 12.63
C VAL A 151 0.05 -3.32 13.56
N LEU A 152 -1.02 -3.91 13.03
CA LEU A 152 -1.79 -4.96 13.70
C LEU A 152 -1.48 -6.31 13.05
N LEU A 153 -1.03 -7.27 13.85
CA LEU A 153 -0.81 -8.66 13.45
C LEU A 153 -1.88 -9.53 14.11
N GLU A 154 -2.76 -10.13 13.31
CA GLU A 154 -3.62 -11.21 13.78
C GLU A 154 -2.85 -12.53 13.72
N LYS A 155 -2.79 -13.21 14.87
CA LYS A 155 -2.12 -14.51 15.05
C LYS A 155 -3.13 -15.64 15.03
#